data_AF-Q27ZA3-F1
#
_entry.id   AF-Q27ZA3-F1
#
_cell.length_a   1.000
_cell.length_b   1.000
_cell.length_c   1.000
_cell.angle_alpha   90.00
_cell.angle_beta   90.00
_cell.angle_gamma   90.00
#
_symmetry.space_group_name_H-M   'P 1'
#
loop_
_entity.id
_entity.type
_entity.pdbx_description
1 polymer ?
#
loop_
_entity_poly.entity_id
_entity_poly.type
_entity_poly.pdbx_seq_one_letter_code
_entity_poly.pdbx_strand_id
1 'polypeptide(L)'
;RVKDVDFERKEIFVRNGKGGKDRVTVLPDKLVSALESHLEQVKILHESDISNGVGCVYLPFALERKYPSACREWGWQYVFPSGNISSDPRTGRKSRYHIYSQSIQRAIKMALRKADIIKPASTHTLRHSFATHFLENGYDIRTVQELLGHKDVSTTMIYTHVL
;
A
#
# COMPACT_ATOMS: atom_id res chain seq x y z
N ARG A 1 0.55 -5.49 3.95
CA ARG A 1 0.53 -6.95 3.65
C ARG A 1 -0.91 -7.40 3.66
N VAL A 2 -1.22 -8.66 3.30
CA VAL A 2 -2.61 -9.13 3.30
C VAL A 2 -3.27 -8.95 4.67
N LYS A 3 -2.58 -9.35 5.74
CA LYS A 3 -3.06 -9.19 7.13
C LYS A 3 -3.29 -7.75 7.59
N ASP A 4 -2.83 -6.78 6.79
CA ASP A 4 -2.95 -5.36 7.12
C ASP A 4 -4.18 -4.71 6.44
N VAL A 5 -5.01 -5.51 5.75
CA VAL A 5 -6.29 -5.08 5.19
C VAL A 5 -7.40 -5.67 6.06
N ASP A 6 -8.19 -4.80 6.69
CA ASP A 6 -9.32 -5.18 7.52
C ASP A 6 -10.62 -4.81 6.80
N PHE A 7 -11.31 -5.83 6.28
CA PHE A 7 -12.55 -5.66 5.53
C PHE A 7 -13.76 -5.43 6.43
N GLU A 8 -13.73 -5.91 7.67
CA GLU A 8 -14.82 -5.73 8.64
C GLU A 8 -14.87 -4.28 9.11
N ARG A 9 -13.71 -3.74 9.51
CA ARG A 9 -13.57 -2.35 9.95
C ARG A 9 -13.38 -1.36 8.81
N LYS A 10 -13.15 -1.85 7.59
CA LYS A 10 -12.85 -1.04 6.40
C LYS A 10 -11.64 -0.15 6.65
N GLU A 11 -10.56 -0.78 7.13
CA GLU A 11 -9.33 -0.14 7.54
C GLU A 11 -8.12 -0.78 6.85
N ILE A 12 -7.08 0.02 6.65
CA ILE A 12 -5.78 -0.44 6.16
C ILE A 12 -4.71 0.00 7.14
N PHE A 13 -3.99 -0.98 7.70
CA PHE A 13 -2.83 -0.76 8.55
C PHE A 13 -1.59 -0.50 7.68
N VAL A 14 -1.05 0.71 7.75
CA VAL A 14 0.20 1.06 7.06
C VAL A 14 1.34 1.04 8.07
N ARG A 15 2.13 -0.04 8.02
CA ARG A 15 3.28 -0.24 8.91
C ARG A 15 4.52 0.50 8.42
N ASN A 16 5.33 1.01 9.36
CA ASN A 16 6.57 1.74 9.09
C ASN A 16 6.39 2.84 8.04
N GLY A 17 5.34 3.65 8.20
CA GLY A 17 5.10 4.82 7.35
C GLY A 17 6.19 5.88 7.49
N LYS A 18 5.97 7.05 6.86
CA LYS A 18 6.91 8.19 6.94
C LYS A 18 7.22 8.52 8.41
N GLY A 19 8.50 8.50 8.77
CA GLY A 19 8.95 8.72 10.15
C GLY A 19 8.93 7.48 11.06
N GLY A 20 8.79 6.27 10.49
CA GLY A 20 8.87 5.00 11.22
C GLY A 20 7.64 4.71 12.10
N LYS A 21 6.50 5.36 11.81
CA LYS A 21 5.27 5.19 12.58
C LYS A 21 4.25 4.36 11.81
N ASP A 22 3.60 3.46 12.54
CA ASP A 22 2.42 2.76 12.06
C ASP A 22 1.22 3.71 12.08
N ARG A 23 0.27 3.50 11.16
CA ARG A 23 -1.01 4.22 11.14
C ARG A 23 -2.10 3.34 10.56
N VAL A 24 -3.35 3.73 10.80
CA VAL A 24 -4.53 3.19 10.14
C VAL A 24 -5.05 4.24 9.17
N THR A 25 -5.55 3.80 8.02
CA THR A 25 -6.25 4.65 7.06
C THR A 25 -7.50 3.94 6.55
N VAL A 26 -8.33 4.66 5.81
CA VAL A 26 -9.65 4.17 5.38
C VAL A 26 -9.56 3.25 4.15
N LEU A 27 -10.40 2.21 4.13
CA LEU A 27 -10.72 1.41 2.95
C LEU A 27 -12.13 1.82 2.46
N PRO A 28 -12.26 2.49 1.31
CA PRO A 28 -13.57 2.85 0.79
C PRO A 28 -14.43 1.63 0.43
N ASP A 29 -15.70 1.63 0.83
CA ASP A 29 -16.69 0.56 0.57
C ASP A 29 -16.74 0.13 -0.90
N LYS A 30 -16.66 1.12 -1.80
CA LYS A 30 -16.71 0.90 -3.25
C LYS A 30 -15.55 0.04 -3.77
N LEU A 31 -14.46 -0.10 -3.01
CA LEU A 31 -13.29 -0.87 -3.40
C LEU A 31 -13.22 -2.25 -2.73
N VAL A 32 -14.09 -2.54 -1.75
CA VAL A 32 -14.05 -3.80 -0.98
C VAL A 32 -14.14 -5.02 -1.90
N SER A 33 -15.21 -5.13 -2.68
CA SER A 33 -15.43 -6.30 -3.56
C SER A 33 -14.32 -6.46 -4.61
N ALA A 34 -13.83 -5.34 -5.17
CA ALA A 34 -12.74 -5.38 -6.14
C ALA A 34 -11.42 -5.86 -5.51
N LEU A 35 -11.16 -5.44 -4.26
CA LEU A 35 -9.96 -5.84 -3.53
C LEU A 35 -10.03 -7.30 -3.06
N GLU A 36 -11.19 -7.78 -2.63
CA GLU A 36 -11.41 -9.20 -2.31
C GLU A 36 -11.16 -10.09 -3.53
N SER A 37 -11.77 -9.73 -4.67
CA SER A 37 -11.57 -10.45 -5.94
C SER A 37 -10.10 -10.48 -6.36
N HIS A 38 -9.40 -9.36 -6.19
CA HIS A 38 -7.96 -9.27 -6.44
C HIS A 38 -7.15 -10.17 -5.49
N LEU A 39 -7.47 -10.17 -4.19
CA LEU A 39 -6.78 -10.99 -3.21
C LEU A 39 -6.98 -12.48 -3.44
N GLU A 40 -8.14 -12.90 -3.96
CA GLU A 40 -8.38 -14.29 -4.36
C GLU A 40 -7.41 -14.72 -5.47
N GLN A 41 -7.22 -13.87 -6.50
CA GLN A 41 -6.25 -14.13 -7.56
C GLN A 41 -4.80 -14.15 -7.03
N VAL A 42 -4.47 -13.26 -6.10
CA VAL A 42 -3.15 -13.23 -5.44
C VAL A 42 -2.93 -14.48 -4.59
N LYS A 43 -3.97 -15.03 -3.97
CA LYS A 43 -3.89 -16.26 -3.19
C LYS A 43 -3.60 -17.47 -4.07
N ILE A 44 -4.30 -17.59 -5.20
CA ILE A 44 -4.02 -18.64 -6.20
C ILE A 44 -2.57 -18.54 -6.70
N LEU A 45 -2.12 -17.31 -7.00
CA LEU A 45 -0.73 -17.07 -7.39
C LEU A 45 0.27 -17.51 -6.31
N HIS A 46 -0.02 -17.19 -5.04
CA HIS A 46 0.82 -17.56 -3.91
C HIS A 46 0.89 -19.08 -3.71
N GLU A 47 -0.23 -19.79 -3.81
CA GLU A 47 -0.27 -21.26 -3.71
C GLU A 47 0.57 -21.93 -4.82
N SER A 48 0.53 -21.37 -6.03
CA SER A 48 1.41 -21.78 -7.13
C SER A 48 2.88 -21.47 -6.82
N ASP A 49 3.20 -20.27 -6.33
CA ASP A 49 4.56 -19.90 -5.96
C ASP A 49 5.14 -20.78 -4.83
N ILE A 50 4.32 -21.16 -3.85
CA ILE A 50 4.69 -22.10 -2.78
C ILE A 50 5.08 -23.45 -3.38
N SER A 51 4.24 -23.98 -4.29
CA SER A 51 4.48 -25.25 -4.97
C SER A 51 5.77 -25.23 -5.82
N ASN A 52 6.11 -24.06 -6.38
CA ASN A 52 7.32 -23.82 -7.15
C ASN A 52 8.55 -23.42 -6.30
N GLY A 53 8.43 -23.41 -4.96
CA GLY A 53 9.54 -23.10 -4.05
C GLY A 53 9.92 -21.62 -3.96
N VAL A 54 9.09 -20.70 -4.47
CA VAL A 54 9.34 -19.24 -4.50
C VAL A 54 8.32 -18.42 -3.69
N GLY A 55 7.40 -19.07 -2.98
CA GLY A 55 6.36 -18.43 -2.16
C GLY A 55 6.81 -17.89 -0.80
N CYS A 56 8.11 -17.64 -0.59
CA CYS A 56 8.62 -17.07 0.66
C CYS A 56 9.00 -15.60 0.44
N VAL A 57 8.21 -14.65 0.95
CA VAL A 57 8.49 -13.22 0.81
C VAL A 57 9.53 -12.72 1.79
N TYR A 58 10.20 -11.63 1.44
CA TYR A 58 11.06 -10.90 2.37
C TYR A 58 10.29 -10.48 3.63
N LEU A 59 10.86 -10.73 4.82
CA LEU A 59 10.37 -10.24 6.10
C LEU A 59 11.34 -9.19 6.67
N PRO A 60 10.84 -8.05 7.17
CA PRO A 60 11.72 -6.99 7.66
C PRO A 60 12.33 -7.32 9.03
N PHE A 61 13.58 -6.90 9.23
CA PHE A 61 14.32 -6.95 10.50
C PHE A 61 14.44 -8.38 11.07
N ALA A 62 14.33 -8.51 12.40
CA ALA A 62 14.43 -9.78 13.11
C ALA A 62 13.19 -10.68 12.99
N LEU A 63 12.18 -10.30 12.19
CA LEU A 63 10.96 -11.09 12.06
C LEU A 63 11.22 -12.46 11.44
N GLU A 64 12.12 -12.55 10.46
CA GLU A 64 12.48 -13.83 9.87
C GLU A 64 13.12 -14.78 10.90
N ARG A 65 13.98 -14.25 11.78
CA ARG A 65 14.58 -15.04 12.86
C ARG A 65 13.56 -15.46 13.91
N LYS A 66 12.61 -14.58 14.25
CA LYS A 66 11.60 -14.82 15.29
C LYS A 66 10.48 -15.75 14.80
N TYR A 67 10.11 -15.65 13.52
CA TYR A 67 9.04 -16.42 12.88
C TYR A 67 9.51 -16.95 11.51
N PRO A 68 10.28 -18.05 11.47
CA PRO A 68 10.85 -18.55 10.22
C PRO A 68 9.81 -18.99 9.18
N SER A 69 8.63 -19.44 9.61
CA SER A 69 7.52 -19.85 8.72
C SER A 69 6.75 -18.67 8.12
N ALA A 70 6.84 -17.49 8.74
CA ALA A 70 5.99 -16.35 8.42
C ALA A 70 6.13 -15.88 6.97
N CYS A 71 7.27 -16.10 6.32
CA CYS A 71 7.46 -15.68 4.94
C CYS A 71 6.54 -16.43 3.95
N ARG A 72 6.04 -17.61 4.33
CA ARG A 72 5.16 -18.46 3.49
C ARG A 72 3.68 -18.30 3.85
N GLU A 73 3.39 -17.73 5.01
CA GLU A 73 2.03 -17.55 5.50
C GLU A 73 1.30 -16.48 4.68
N TRP A 74 0.02 -16.74 4.36
CA TRP A 74 -0.81 -15.87 3.52
C TRP A 74 -0.87 -14.43 4.03
N GLY A 75 -1.05 -14.24 5.34
CA GLY A 75 -1.15 -12.91 5.94
C GLY A 75 0.08 -12.02 5.72
N TRP A 76 1.25 -12.62 5.52
CA TRP A 76 2.50 -11.90 5.29
C TRP A 76 2.78 -11.60 3.82
N GLN A 77 1.99 -12.12 2.89
CA GLN A 77 2.17 -11.85 1.47
C GLN A 77 1.85 -10.39 1.12
N TYR A 78 2.37 -9.94 -0.02
CA TYR A 78 2.05 -8.61 -0.54
C TYR A 78 0.63 -8.60 -1.12
N VAL A 79 -0.13 -7.54 -0.83
CA VAL A 79 -1.45 -7.31 -1.45
C VAL A 79 -1.28 -7.16 -2.97
N PHE A 80 -0.22 -6.48 -3.40
CA PHE A 80 0.10 -6.24 -4.81
C PHE A 80 1.47 -6.84 -5.14
N PRO A 81 1.57 -8.16 -5.36
CA PRO A 81 2.82 -8.79 -5.76
C PRO A 81 3.24 -8.36 -7.17
N SER A 82 4.53 -8.37 -7.44
CA SER A 82 5.11 -8.20 -8.77
C SER A 82 4.76 -9.39 -9.66
N GLY A 83 4.47 -9.13 -10.93
CA GLY A 83 4.31 -10.18 -11.94
C GLY A 83 5.59 -10.99 -12.18
N ASN A 84 6.75 -10.42 -11.83
CA ASN A 84 8.06 -11.07 -11.97
C ASN A 84 8.58 -11.57 -10.63
N ILE A 85 9.25 -12.72 -10.66
CA ILE A 85 10.07 -13.24 -9.57
C ILE A 85 11.44 -12.55 -9.62
N SER A 86 11.95 -12.17 -8.46
CA SER A 86 13.27 -11.54 -8.28
C SER A 86 14.10 -12.32 -7.28
N SER A 87 15.43 -12.26 -7.40
CA SER A 87 16.34 -12.76 -6.37
C SER A 87 16.59 -11.68 -5.33
N ASP A 88 16.45 -12.00 -4.04
CA ASP A 88 16.86 -11.11 -2.96
C ASP A 88 18.39 -10.99 -2.98
N PRO A 89 18.97 -9.78 -3.16
CA PRO A 89 20.42 -9.61 -3.26
C PRO A 89 21.16 -9.98 -1.95
N ARG A 90 20.46 -10.05 -0.81
CA ARG A 90 21.07 -10.36 0.49
C ARG A 90 21.13 -11.86 0.78
N THR A 91 20.13 -12.60 0.33
CA THR A 91 19.93 -14.02 0.67
C THR A 91 20.02 -14.95 -0.54
N GLY A 92 19.99 -14.41 -1.76
CA GLY A 92 19.93 -15.17 -3.01
C GLY A 92 18.59 -15.88 -3.27
N ARG A 93 17.61 -15.72 -2.38
CA ARG A 93 16.32 -16.41 -2.49
C ARG A 93 15.46 -15.78 -3.57
N LYS A 94 14.89 -16.63 -4.42
CA LYS A 94 13.90 -16.23 -5.42
C LYS A 94 12.54 -16.08 -4.76
N SER A 95 11.93 -14.90 -4.91
CA SER A 95 10.58 -14.63 -4.44
C SER A 95 9.92 -13.49 -5.22
N ARG A 96 8.60 -13.37 -5.10
CA ARG A 96 7.90 -12.18 -5.57
C ARG A 96 8.09 -11.04 -4.59
N TYR A 97 8.53 -9.90 -5.11
CA TYR A 97 8.48 -8.64 -4.39
C TYR A 97 7.13 -7.96 -4.59
N HIS A 98 6.90 -6.80 -3.97
CA HIS A 98 5.74 -5.98 -4.32
C HIS A 98 5.95 -5.27 -5.66
N ILE A 99 4.85 -4.83 -6.28
CA ILE A 99 4.92 -3.95 -7.45
C ILE A 99 5.80 -2.72 -7.16
N TYR A 100 6.70 -2.39 -8.09
CA TYR A 100 7.60 -1.25 -7.93
C TYR A 100 6.85 0.07 -8.01
N SER A 101 7.26 1.04 -7.17
CA SER A 101 6.68 2.39 -7.14
C SER A 101 6.73 3.08 -8.51
N GLN A 102 7.80 2.86 -9.28
CA GLN A 102 7.95 3.43 -10.61
C GLN A 102 6.90 2.90 -11.60
N SER A 103 6.45 1.65 -11.44
CA SER A 103 5.36 1.09 -12.24
C SER A 103 4.05 1.84 -11.99
N ILE A 104 3.75 2.18 -10.73
CA ILE A 104 2.59 2.99 -10.36
C ILE A 104 2.71 4.42 -10.92
N GLN A 105 3.89 5.04 -10.81
CA GLN A 105 4.12 6.38 -11.36
C GLN A 105 3.91 6.42 -12.89
N ARG A 106 4.39 5.40 -13.61
CA ARG A 106 4.17 5.25 -15.06
C ARG A 106 2.69 5.07 -15.37
N ALA A 107 1.99 4.22 -14.62
CA ALA A 107 0.55 4.01 -14.79
C ALA A 107 -0.25 5.31 -14.61
N ILE A 108 0.07 6.12 -13.59
CA ILE A 108 -0.57 7.44 -13.39
C ILE A 108 -0.28 8.36 -14.58
N LYS A 109 0.96 8.45 -15.05
CA LYS A 109 1.31 9.28 -16.22
C LYS A 109 0.53 8.88 -17.47
N MET A 110 0.33 7.57 -17.67
CA MET A 110 -0.50 7.07 -18.77
C MET A 110 -1.98 7.41 -18.58
N ALA A 111 -2.51 7.28 -17.36
CA ALA A 111 -3.89 7.64 -17.05
C ALA A 111 -4.17 9.13 -17.30
N LEU A 112 -3.25 10.03 -16.90
CA LEU A 112 -3.38 11.47 -17.15
C LEU A 112 -3.47 11.78 -18.64
N ARG A 113 -2.62 11.14 -19.45
CA ARG A 113 -2.66 11.30 -20.92
C ARG A 113 -3.97 10.80 -21.52
N LYS A 114 -4.48 9.66 -21.05
CA LYS A 114 -5.74 9.09 -21.52
C LYS A 114 -6.96 9.92 -21.12
N ALA A 115 -6.88 10.59 -19.97
CA ALA A 115 -7.94 11.44 -19.44
C ALA A 115 -7.83 12.91 -19.91
N ASP A 116 -6.88 13.22 -20.79
CA ASP A 116 -6.59 14.58 -21.27
C ASP A 116 -6.32 15.62 -20.16
N ILE A 117 -5.70 15.17 -19.07
CA ILE A 117 -5.32 16.04 -17.96
C ILE A 117 -3.95 16.64 -18.22
N ILE A 118 -3.92 17.94 -18.53
CA ILE A 118 -2.70 18.70 -18.85
C ILE A 118 -1.89 19.01 -17.58
N LYS A 119 -2.56 19.19 -16.43
CA LYS A 119 -1.91 19.57 -15.17
C LYS A 119 -0.96 18.45 -14.71
N PRO A 120 0.25 18.80 -14.21
CA PRO A 120 1.17 17.80 -13.67
C PRO A 120 0.55 17.13 -12.43
N ALA A 121 0.42 15.81 -12.47
CA ALA A 121 -0.08 15.03 -11.36
C ALA A 121 0.73 13.75 -11.13
N SER A 122 0.75 13.30 -9.88
CA SER A 122 1.48 12.11 -9.42
C SER A 122 0.73 11.41 -8.28
N THR A 123 1.30 10.33 -7.74
CA THR A 123 0.81 9.70 -6.50
C THR A 123 0.71 10.69 -5.34
N HIS A 124 1.61 11.68 -5.28
CA HIS A 124 1.56 12.72 -4.25
C HIS A 124 0.38 13.66 -4.46
N THR A 125 0.06 14.01 -5.71
CA THR A 125 -1.11 14.83 -6.03
C THR A 125 -2.40 14.15 -5.58
N LEU A 126 -2.55 12.84 -5.81
CA LEU A 126 -3.71 12.09 -5.35
C LEU A 126 -3.84 12.11 -3.81
N ARG A 127 -2.72 11.98 -3.10
CA ARG A 127 -2.69 12.08 -1.63
C ARG A 127 -3.05 13.48 -1.14
N HIS A 128 -2.64 14.53 -1.85
CA HIS A 128 -3.02 15.91 -1.55
C HIS A 128 -4.53 16.09 -1.75
N SER A 129 -5.08 15.67 -2.88
CA SER A 129 -6.52 15.74 -3.16
C SER A 129 -7.34 14.99 -2.11
N PHE A 130 -6.89 13.82 -1.66
CA PHE A 130 -7.50 13.11 -0.53
C PHE A 130 -7.59 13.98 0.72
N ALA A 131 -6.48 14.63 1.11
CA ALA A 131 -6.44 15.47 2.30
C ALA A 131 -7.36 16.69 2.18
N THR A 132 -7.28 17.40 1.04
CA THR A 132 -8.11 18.58 0.76
C THR A 132 -9.59 18.23 0.77
N HIS A 133 -10.01 17.18 0.06
CA HIS A 133 -11.43 16.80 0.03
C HIS A 133 -11.95 16.36 1.39
N PHE A 134 -11.13 15.76 2.26
CA PHE A 134 -11.56 15.48 3.63
C PHE A 134 -11.80 16.78 4.42
N LEU A 135 -10.90 17.76 4.31
CA LEU A 135 -11.09 19.06 4.96
C LEU A 135 -12.30 19.82 4.40
N GLU A 136 -12.50 19.81 3.08
CA GLU A 136 -13.68 20.42 2.42
C GLU A 136 -15.00 19.79 2.88
N ASN A 137 -14.99 18.50 3.20
CA ASN A 137 -16.14 17.80 3.76
C ASN A 137 -16.30 17.99 5.27
N GLY A 138 -15.55 18.93 5.87
CA GLY A 138 -15.69 19.32 7.28
C GLY A 138 -15.00 18.40 8.29
N TYR A 139 -14.15 17.47 7.84
CA TYR A 139 -13.35 16.67 8.76
C TYR A 139 -12.30 17.53 9.46
N ASP A 140 -12.09 17.27 10.74
CA ASP A 140 -11.10 18.03 11.50
C ASP A 140 -9.67 17.70 11.04
N ILE A 141 -8.79 18.69 11.18
CA ILE A 141 -7.40 18.58 10.73
C ILE A 141 -6.61 17.48 11.46
N ARG A 142 -6.99 17.10 12.70
CA ARG A 142 -6.32 16.04 13.44
C ARG A 142 -6.67 14.67 12.86
N THR A 143 -7.93 14.44 12.51
CA THR A 143 -8.35 13.23 11.77
C THR A 143 -7.59 13.10 10.46
N VAL A 144 -7.48 14.18 9.67
CA VAL A 144 -6.72 14.14 8.41
C VAL A 144 -5.22 13.91 8.66
N GLN A 145 -4.65 14.52 9.71
CA GLN A 145 -3.27 14.31 10.12
C GLN A 145 -2.99 12.83 10.45
N GLU A 146 -3.90 12.18 11.18
CA GLU A 146 -3.80 10.77 11.57
C GLU A 146 -3.86 9.83 10.36
N LEU A 147 -4.86 10.01 9.48
CA LEU A 147 -5.03 9.22 8.26
C LEU A 147 -3.79 9.28 7.34
N LEU A 148 -3.15 10.45 7.29
CA LEU A 148 -1.92 10.66 6.51
C LEU A 148 -0.67 10.18 7.27
N GLY A 149 -0.72 10.08 8.59
CA GLY A 149 0.43 9.76 9.44
C GLY A 149 1.47 10.89 9.50
N HIS A 150 1.00 12.13 9.56
CA HIS A 150 1.89 13.28 9.72
C HIS A 150 2.26 13.44 11.20
N LYS A 151 3.57 13.47 11.50
CA LYS A 151 4.06 13.66 12.87
C LYS A 151 3.70 15.03 13.44
N ASP A 152 3.69 16.04 12.57
CA ASP A 152 3.39 17.42 12.92
C ASP A 152 2.20 17.90 12.08
N VAL A 153 1.27 18.59 12.74
CA VAL A 153 0.10 19.20 12.12
C VAL A 153 0.50 20.25 11.08
N SER A 154 1.66 20.89 11.24
CA SER A 154 2.22 21.82 10.26
C SER A 154 2.33 21.23 8.85
N THR A 155 2.61 19.94 8.73
CA THR A 155 2.66 19.24 7.43
C THR A 155 1.26 19.08 6.83
N THR A 156 0.23 18.97 7.65
CA THR A 156 -1.18 18.89 7.21
C THR A 156 -1.76 20.29 6.94
N MET A 157 -1.29 21.33 7.65
CA MET A 157 -1.69 22.73 7.41
C MET A 157 -1.30 23.23 6.02
N ILE A 158 -0.34 22.58 5.33
CA ILE A 158 -0.05 22.86 3.92
C ILE A 158 -1.33 22.72 3.06
N TYR A 159 -2.27 21.84 3.44
CA TYR A 159 -3.52 21.63 2.73
C TYR A 159 -4.61 22.64 3.08
N THR A 160 -4.52 23.32 4.22
CA THR A 160 -5.51 24.34 4.62
C THR A 160 -5.29 25.66 3.91
N HIS A 161 -4.12 25.91 3.31
CA HIS A 161 -3.84 27.10 2.52
C HIS A 161 -4.44 27.07 1.09
N VAL A 162 -5.05 25.95 0.71
CA VAL A 162 -5.66 25.74 -0.62
C VAL A 162 -7.19 25.87 -0.56
N LEU A 163 -7.76 25.92 0.65
CA LEU A 163 -9.16 26.27 0.94
C LEU A 163 -9.31 27.80 0.93
#